data_AF-A0A1Y5HPE6-F1
#
_entry.id   AF-A0A1Y5HPE6-F1
#
_cell.length_a   1.000
_cell.length_b   1.000
_cell.length_c   1.000
_cell.angle_alpha   90.00
_cell.angle_beta   90.00
_cell.angle_gamma   90.00
#
_symmetry.space_group_name_H-M   'P 1'
#
loop_
_entity.id
_entity.type
_entity.pdbx_description
1 polymer ?
#
loop_
_entity_poly.entity_id
_entity_poly.type
_entity_poly.pdbx_seq_one_letter_code
_entity_poly.pdbx_strand_id
1 'polypeptide(L)'
;MTRSTALKICACLLALTATACTRVPELEDQLNADLRSADYPTLVPLDQAVEPLPHPGAQSEELERQLAARSAHLQNRAKALNAASN
;
A
#
# COMPACT_ATOMS: atom_id res chain seq x y z
N MET A 1 32.07 20.48 20.99
CA MET A 1 30.66 20.80 20.62
C MET A 1 29.90 19.62 19.99
N THR A 2 30.59 18.66 19.36
CA THR A 2 29.99 17.49 18.65
C THR A 2 29.36 16.42 19.55
N ARG A 3 29.87 16.23 20.77
CA ARG A 3 29.34 15.23 21.71
C ARG A 3 27.96 15.62 22.29
N SER A 4 27.72 16.92 22.49
CA SER A 4 26.45 17.43 23.02
C SER A 4 25.33 17.35 21.99
N THR A 5 25.62 17.63 20.72
CA THR A 5 24.65 17.47 19.62
C THR A 5 24.30 16.01 19.38
N ALA A 6 25.28 15.09 19.44
CA ALA A 6 25.02 13.66 19.33
C ALA A 6 24.09 13.14 20.45
N LEU A 7 24.30 13.58 21.70
CA LEU A 7 23.45 13.19 22.83
C LEU A 7 22.01 13.70 22.67
N LYS A 8 21.83 14.94 22.18
CA LYS A 8 20.50 15.52 21.91
C LYS A 8 19.76 14.77 20.80
N ILE A 9 20.46 14.40 19.72
CA ILE A 9 19.86 13.63 18.62
C ILE A 9 19.41 12.26 19.11
N CYS A 10 20.26 11.57 19.90
CA CYS A 10 19.93 10.27 20.48
C CYS A 10 18.69 10.36 21.39
N ALA A 11 18.63 11.37 22.26
CA ALA A 11 17.46 11.59 23.13
C ALA A 11 16.18 11.90 22.35
N CYS A 12 16.25 12.71 21.28
CA CYS A 12 15.11 12.94 20.40
C CYS A 12 14.63 11.66 19.71
N LEU A 13 15.54 10.86 19.18
CA LEU A 13 15.19 9.60 18.53
C LEU A 13 14.50 8.64 19.50
N LEU A 14 15.03 8.52 20.73
CA LEU A 14 14.44 7.66 21.76
C LEU A 14 13.02 8.12 22.13
N ALA A 15 12.80 9.43 22.27
CA ALA A 15 11.49 9.99 22.55
C ALA A 15 10.47 9.75 21.42
N LEU A 16 10.90 9.88 20.15
CA LEU A 16 10.03 9.60 19.00
C LEU A 16 9.66 8.10 18.90
N THR A 17 10.59 7.19 19.19
CA THR A 17 10.27 5.75 19.17
C THR A 17 9.34 5.33 20.30
N ALA A 18 9.37 6.03 21.44
CA ALA A 18 8.49 5.75 22.56
C ALA A 18 7.02 6.15 22.29
N THR A 19 6.79 7.17 21.46
CA THR A 19 5.42 7.61 21.09
C THR A 19 4.89 6.96 19.82
N ALA A 20 5.75 6.45 18.94
CA ALA A 20 5.32 5.76 17.72
C ALA A 20 4.66 4.38 17.96
N CYS A 21 4.91 3.77 19.12
CA CYS A 21 4.33 2.48 19.52
C CYS A 21 3.30 2.63 20.66
N THR A 22 2.72 3.81 20.88
CA THR A 22 1.74 4.00 21.95
C THR A 22 0.36 3.50 21.55
N ARG A 23 -0.34 2.92 22.52
CA ARG A 23 -1.77 2.65 22.46
C ARG A 23 -2.51 3.88 21.96
N VAL A 24 -3.46 3.68 21.04
CA VAL A 24 -4.38 4.74 20.61
C VAL A 24 -5.61 4.63 21.51
N PRO A 25 -5.75 5.44 22.57
CA PRO A 25 -6.81 5.26 23.56
C PRO A 25 -8.18 5.39 22.89
N GLU A 26 -8.30 6.32 21.93
CA GLU A 26 -9.49 6.52 21.12
C GLU A 26 -9.90 5.27 20.32
N LEU A 27 -9.01 4.32 20.03
CA LEU A 27 -9.34 3.09 19.30
C LEU A 27 -9.46 1.88 20.22
N GLU A 28 -8.62 1.80 21.25
CA GLU A 28 -8.53 0.63 22.12
C GLU A 28 -9.54 0.66 23.28
N ASP A 29 -9.93 1.85 23.74
CA ASP A 29 -10.89 1.98 24.85
C ASP A 29 -12.36 1.95 24.38
N GLN A 30 -12.61 1.96 23.07
CA GLN A 30 -13.96 1.87 22.48
C GLN A 30 -14.59 0.48 22.59
N LEU A 31 -13.88 -0.54 23.09
CA LEU A 31 -14.47 -1.86 23.25
C LEU A 31 -15.46 -1.87 24.42
N ASN A 32 -16.76 -1.95 24.10
CA ASN A 32 -17.83 -2.07 25.09
C ASN A 32 -17.56 -3.27 26.04
N ALA A 33 -17.83 -3.11 27.33
CA ALA A 33 -17.55 -4.15 28.34
C ALA A 33 -18.17 -5.51 27.97
N ASP A 34 -19.39 -5.48 27.41
CA ASP A 34 -20.13 -6.66 26.99
C ASP A 34 -19.46 -7.40 25.81
N LEU A 35 -18.68 -6.69 24.98
CA LEU A 35 -17.95 -7.27 23.85
C LEU A 35 -16.61 -7.89 24.25
N ARG A 36 -16.07 -7.58 25.44
CA ARG A 36 -14.78 -8.11 25.91
C ARG A 36 -14.83 -9.60 26.21
N SER A 37 -16.00 -10.10 26.64
CA SER A 37 -16.25 -11.49 26.98
C SER A 37 -17.29 -12.14 26.08
N ALA A 38 -17.71 -11.47 25.00
CA ALA A 38 -18.63 -12.04 24.04
C ALA A 38 -17.98 -13.21 23.32
N ASP A 39 -18.79 -14.22 22.99
CA ASP A 39 -18.33 -15.30 22.13
C ASP A 39 -17.92 -14.75 20.77
N TYR A 40 -16.81 -15.27 20.25
CA TYR A 40 -16.34 -14.90 18.93
C TYR A 40 -17.35 -15.37 17.87
N PRO A 41 -17.68 -14.55 16.86
CA PRO A 41 -18.66 -14.92 15.86
C PRO A 41 -18.23 -16.15 15.07
N THR A 42 -19.20 -16.89 14.53
CA THR A 42 -18.92 -18.01 13.64
C THR A 42 -18.19 -17.52 12.38
N LEU A 43 -16.99 -18.04 12.14
CA LEU A 43 -16.20 -17.72 10.96
C LEU A 43 -16.83 -18.33 9.71
N VAL A 44 -16.95 -17.52 8.66
CA VAL A 44 -17.40 -17.96 7.33
C VAL A 44 -16.19 -18.03 6.40
N PRO A 45 -16.03 -19.10 5.59
CA PRO A 45 -14.95 -19.18 4.61
C PRO A 45 -15.00 -18.03 3.61
N LEU A 46 -13.85 -17.42 3.31
CA LEU A 46 -13.76 -16.22 2.45
C LEU A 46 -14.22 -16.50 1.02
N ASP A 47 -13.92 -17.70 0.54
CA ASP A 47 -14.37 -18.28 -0.72
C ASP A 47 -15.92 -18.30 -0.86
N GLN A 48 -16.65 -18.21 0.25
CA GLN A 48 -18.12 -18.15 0.30
C GLN A 48 -18.66 -16.77 0.66
N ALA A 49 -17.80 -15.89 1.21
CA ALA A 49 -18.17 -14.57 1.71
C ALA A 49 -17.85 -13.43 0.73
N VAL A 50 -17.03 -13.68 -0.29
CA VAL A 50 -16.53 -12.67 -1.22
C VAL A 50 -16.87 -13.07 -2.65
N GLU A 51 -17.32 -12.09 -3.44
CA GLU A 51 -17.54 -12.31 -4.87
C GLU A 51 -16.21 -12.64 -5.58
N PRO A 52 -16.16 -13.73 -6.38
CA PRO A 52 -14.95 -14.11 -7.08
C PRO A 52 -14.45 -12.99 -7.99
N LEU A 53 -13.22 -12.56 -7.77
CA LEU A 53 -12.53 -11.64 -8.68
C LEU A 53 -12.22 -12.35 -10.02
N PRO A 54 -12.19 -11.61 -11.15
CA PRO A 54 -11.80 -12.19 -12.42
C PRO A 54 -10.38 -12.75 -12.33
N HIS A 55 -10.14 -13.91 -12.97
CA HIS A 55 -8.83 -14.54 -12.99
C HIS A 55 -7.74 -13.55 -13.44
N PRO A 56 -6.62 -13.39 -12.71
CA PRO A 56 -5.59 -12.39 -13.02
C PRO A 56 -5.09 -12.47 -14.47
N GLY A 57 -4.90 -13.69 -15.00
CA GLY A 57 -4.51 -13.90 -16.40
C GLY A 57 -5.48 -13.29 -17.42
N ALA A 58 -6.79 -13.35 -17.17
CA ALA A 58 -7.78 -12.76 -18.07
C ALA A 58 -7.73 -11.22 -18.07
N GLN A 59 -7.33 -10.60 -16.95
CA GLN A 59 -7.13 -9.16 -16.86
C GLN A 59 -5.82 -8.72 -17.53
N SER A 60 -4.80 -9.58 -17.53
CA SER A 60 -3.50 -9.30 -18.15
C SER A 60 -3.56 -9.22 -19.68
N GLU A 61 -4.32 -10.07 -20.36
CA GLU A 61 -4.37 -10.11 -21.82
C GLU A 61 -4.85 -8.78 -22.43
N GLU A 62 -5.89 -8.17 -21.86
CA GLU A 62 -6.37 -6.86 -22.30
C GLU A 62 -5.33 -5.77 -22.08
N LEU A 63 -4.68 -5.77 -20.92
CA LEU A 63 -3.63 -4.82 -20.60
C LEU A 63 -2.42 -4.96 -21.54
N GLU A 64 -2.00 -6.18 -21.85
CA GLU A 64 -0.90 -6.45 -22.77
C GLU A 64 -1.20 -5.92 -24.19
N ARG A 65 -2.42 -6.12 -24.69
CA ARG A 65 -2.85 -5.56 -25.98
C ARG A 65 -2.78 -4.03 -25.99
N GLN A 66 -3.26 -3.38 -24.93
CA GLN A 66 -3.19 -1.93 -24.81
C GLN A 66 -1.74 -1.42 -24.77
N LEU A 67 -0.87 -2.07 -24.01
CA LEU A 67 0.55 -1.69 -23.92
C LEU A 67 1.28 -1.88 -25.26
N ALA A 68 1.00 -2.96 -25.99
CA ALA A 68 1.55 -3.21 -27.32
C ALA A 68 1.11 -2.14 -28.34
N ALA A 69 -0.17 -1.77 -28.35
CA ALA A 69 -0.67 -0.71 -29.23
C ALA A 69 -0.01 0.65 -28.92
N ARG A 70 0.13 0.98 -27.63
CA ARG A 70 0.79 2.22 -27.19
C ARG A 70 2.26 2.25 -27.57
N SER A 71 2.98 1.15 -27.39
CA SER A 71 4.40 1.08 -27.75
C SER A 71 4.63 1.28 -29.24
N ALA A 72 3.81 0.63 -30.09
CA ALA A 72 3.88 0.78 -31.54
C ALA A 72 3.64 2.23 -31.99
N HIS A 73 2.64 2.90 -31.42
CA HIS A 73 2.35 4.30 -31.71
C HIS A 73 3.53 5.22 -31.32
N LEU A 74 4.13 5.02 -30.14
CA LEU A 74 5.28 5.79 -29.68
C LEU A 74 6.50 5.57 -30.58
N GLN A 75 6.77 4.34 -30.99
CA GLN A 75 7.86 4.02 -31.92
C GLN A 75 7.67 4.70 -33.27
N ASN A 76 6.45 4.70 -33.82
CA ASN A 76 6.16 5.38 -35.07
C ASN A 76 6.36 6.89 -34.97
N ARG A 77 5.92 7.50 -33.86
CA ARG A 77 6.12 8.92 -33.60
C ARG A 77 7.60 9.26 -33.46
N ALA A 78 8.39 8.42 -32.79
CA ALA A 78 9.84 8.60 -32.67
C ALA A 78 10.53 8.52 -34.04
N LYS A 79 10.16 7.55 -34.88
CA LYS A 79 10.68 7.44 -36.25
C LYS A 79 10.38 8.69 -37.08
N ALA A 80 9.15 9.21 -37.00
CA ALA A 80 8.75 10.41 -37.72
C ALA A 80 9.55 11.65 -37.25
N LEU A 81 9.77 11.79 -35.94
CA LEU A 81 10.59 12.88 -35.38
C LEU A 81 12.04 12.79 -35.85
N ASN A 82 12.65 11.61 -35.78
CA ASN A 82 14.02 11.38 -36.22
C ASN A 82 14.21 11.64 -37.72
N ALA A 83 13.20 11.32 -38.53
CA ALA A 83 13.20 11.60 -39.97
C ALA A 83 13.02 13.09 -40.30
N ALA A 84 12.41 13.88 -39.41
CA ALA A 84 12.24 15.32 -39.60
C ALA A 84 13.42 16.14 -39.03
N SER A 85 14.21 15.56 -38.12
CA SER A 85 15.38 16.22 -37.50
C SER A 85 16.71 15.94 -38.22
N ASN A 86 16.75 14.95 -39.11
CA ASN A 86 17.87 14.68 -40.02
C ASN A 86 17.58 15.29 -41.39
#